data_AF-A0A2V7EIX8-F1
#
_entry.id   AF-A0A2V7EIX8-F1
#
_cell.length_a   1.000
_cell.length_b   1.000
_cell.length_c   1.000
_cell.angle_alpha   90.00
_cell.angle_beta   90.00
_cell.angle_gamma   90.00
#
_symmetry.space_group_name_H-M   'P 1'
#
loop_
_entity.id
_entity.type
_entity.pdbx_description
1 polymer ?
#
loop_
_entity_poly.entity_id
_entity_poly.type
_entity_poly.pdbx_seq_one_letter_code
_entity_poly.pdbx_strand_id
1 'polypeptide(L)' 'MPSSGIVWRDGIIVSASHTVRRDDEVPIALPNGDSAVATVAGRDPATDLVALRVAGAGAKLRAAPKADSSSLRVG' A
#
# COMPACT_ATOMS: atom_id res chain seq x y z
N MET A 1 -0.83 7.17 -14.84
CA MET A 1 -2.03 7.31 -13.97
C MET A 1 -1.56 7.14 -12.54
N PRO A 2 -1.67 8.15 -11.67
CA PRO A 2 -1.41 7.97 -10.24
C PRO A 2 -2.45 7.01 -9.64
N SER A 3 -2.06 6.30 -8.58
CA SER A 3 -2.96 5.44 -7.80
C SER A 3 -2.72 5.66 -6.32
N SER A 4 -3.65 5.20 -5.48
CA SER A 4 -3.56 5.31 -4.03
C SER A 4 -3.25 3.96 -3.38
N GLY A 5 -2.87 3.99 -2.11
CA GLY A 5 -2.67 2.81 -1.29
C GLY A 5 -2.97 3.10 0.17
N ILE A 6 -3.11 2.04 0.96
CA ILE A 6 -3.40 2.11 2.40
C ILE A 6 -2.21 1.53 3.16
N VAL A 7 -1.73 2.25 4.17
CA VAL A 7 -0.77 1.70 5.13
C VAL A 7 -1.48 0.62 5.94
N TRP A 8 -1.19 -0.64 5.63
CA TRP A 8 -1.85 -1.81 6.20
C TRP A 8 -1.24 -2.24 7.53
N ARG A 9 0.10 -2.15 7.61
CA ARG A 9 0.94 -2.41 8.79
C ARG A 9 2.16 -1.50 8.71
N ASP A 10 2.94 -1.45 9.78
CA ASP A 10 4.21 -0.73 9.80
C ASP A 10 5.09 -1.13 8.59
N GLY A 11 5.52 -0.13 7.81
CA GLY A 11 6.29 -0.32 6.59
C GLY A 11 5.62 -1.09 5.44
N ILE A 12 4.32 -1.43 5.51
CA ILE A 12 3.58 -2.17 4.46
C ILE A 12 2.41 -1.35 3.94
N ILE A 13 2.40 -1.10 2.64
CA ILE A 13 1.29 -0.47 1.91
C ILE A 13 0.60 -1.53 1.06
N VAL A 14 -0.73 -1.53 1.02
CA VAL A 14 -1.52 -2.34 0.07
C VAL A 14 -2.14 -1.42 -0.97
N SER A 15 -2.07 -1.83 -2.25
CA SER A 15 -2.66 -1.12 -3.39
C SER A 15 -3.20 -2.12 -4.42
N ALA A 16 -3.77 -1.62 -5.51
CA ALA A 16 -4.23 -2.42 -6.64
C ALA A 16 -3.02 -2.92 -7.45
N SER A 17 -3.00 -4.20 -7.79
CA SER A 17 -1.86 -4.81 -8.48
C SER A 17 -1.68 -4.24 -9.88
N HIS A 18 -2.76 -4.04 -10.63
CA HIS A 18 -2.72 -3.57 -12.01
C HIS A 18 -2.15 -2.16 -12.19
N THR A 19 -2.04 -1.36 -11.11
CA THR A 19 -1.50 0.01 -11.19
C THR A 19 0.02 0.05 -11.04
N VAL A 20 0.62 -0.97 -10.41
CA VAL A 20 2.06 -1.04 -10.15
C VAL A 20 2.74 -1.89 -11.23
N ARG A 21 3.57 -1.26 -12.07
CA ARG A 21 4.19 -1.89 -13.25
C ARG A 21 5.59 -2.46 -13.05
N ARG A 22 6.27 -2.07 -11.98
CA ARG A 22 7.64 -2.46 -11.64
C ARG A 22 7.68 -2.94 -10.20
N ASP A 23 8.58 -3.86 -9.91
CA ASP A 23 8.64 -4.50 -8.60
C ASP A 23 9.77 -3.95 -7.71
N ASP A 24 10.86 -3.45 -8.31
CA ASP A 24 12.06 -3.06 -7.56
C ASP A 24 12.07 -1.60 -7.10
N GLU A 25 11.48 -0.68 -7.88
CA GLU A 25 11.44 0.75 -7.57
C GLU A 25 10.05 1.31 -7.84
N VAL A 26 9.25 1.38 -6.78
CA VAL A 26 7.90 1.96 -6.80
C VAL A 26 7.95 3.30 -6.06
N PRO A 27 8.00 4.44 -6.77
CA PRO A 27 7.94 5.74 -6.12
C PRO A 27 6.57 5.96 -5.50
N ILE A 28 6.55 6.42 -4.26
CA ILE A 28 5.32 6.74 -3.52
C ILE A 28 5.40 8.15 -2.96
N ALA A 29 4.26 8.83 -2.95
CA ALA A 29 4.07 10.09 -2.24
C ALA A 29 3.42 9.81 -0.88
N LEU A 30 3.94 10.44 0.18
CA LEU A 30 3.45 10.31 1.54
C LEU A 30 2.49 11.46 1.89
N PRO A 31 1.57 11.28 2.86
CA PRO A 31 0.60 12.31 3.23
C PRO A 31 1.20 13.62 3.75
N ASN A 32 2.44 13.57 4.25
CA ASN A 32 3.17 14.74 4.72
C ASN A 32 3.84 15.55 3.59
N GLY A 33 3.69 15.12 2.33
CA GLY A 33 4.31 15.75 1.16
C GLY A 33 5.66 15.16 0.76
N ASP A 34 6.24 14.27 1.57
CA ASP A 34 7.51 13.62 1.25
C ASP A 34 7.33 12.54 0.18
N SER A 35 8.43 12.15 -0.45
CA SER A 35 8.49 11.00 -1.35
C SER A 35 9.37 9.89 -0.77
N ALA A 36 9.01 8.64 -1.04
CA ALA A 36 9.79 7.48 -0.68
C ALA A 36 9.80 6.45 -1.81
N VAL A 37 10.67 5.46 -1.70
CA VAL A 37 10.72 4.31 -2.60
C VAL A 37 10.23 3.08 -1.83
N ALA A 38 9.33 2.35 -2.46
CA ALA A 38 8.89 1.05 -2.00
C ALA A 38 9.26 -0.03 -3.00
N THR A 39 9.32 -1.28 -2.52
CA THR A 39 9.51 -2.47 -3.35
C THR A 39 8.33 -3.40 -3.19
N VAL A 40 8.07 -4.25 -4.18
CA VAL A 40 7.01 -5.25 -4.08
C VAL A 40 7.44 -6.35 -3.12
N ALA A 41 6.68 -6.50 -2.03
CA ALA A 41 6.84 -7.57 -1.06
C ALA A 41 6.04 -8.84 -1.45
N GLY A 42 5.04 -8.69 -2.33
CA GLY A 42 4.23 -9.79 -2.87
C GLY A 42 3.05 -9.27 -3.68
N ARG A 43 2.52 -10.11 -4.58
CA ARG A 43 1.36 -9.83 -5.42
C ARG A 43 0.40 -11.00 -5.45
N ASP A 44 -0.87 -10.66 -5.56
CA ASP A 44 -1.93 -11.56 -5.95
C ASP A 44 -2.78 -10.90 -7.06
N PRO A 45 -2.46 -11.17 -8.34
CA PRO A 45 -3.23 -10.65 -9.46
C PRO A 45 -4.67 -11.18 -9.51
N ALA A 46 -4.97 -12.34 -8.90
CA ALA A 46 -6.32 -12.90 -8.92
C ALA A 46 -7.30 -12.07 -8.09
N THR A 47 -6.83 -11.46 -7.01
CA THR A 47 -7.58 -10.49 -6.19
C THR A 47 -7.23 -9.04 -6.51
N ASP A 48 -6.39 -8.80 -7.52
CA ASP A 48 -5.84 -7.49 -7.89
C ASP A 48 -5.15 -6.75 -6.72
N LEU A 49 -4.38 -7.47 -5.90
CA LEU A 49 -3.67 -6.89 -4.74
C LEU A 49 -2.15 -6.92 -4.92
N VAL A 50 -1.50 -5.87 -4.43
CA VAL A 50 -0.03 -5.80 -4.25
C VAL A 50 0.31 -5.29 -2.86
N ALA A 51 1.24 -5.96 -2.20
CA ALA A 51 1.87 -5.48 -0.97
C ALA A 51 3.21 -4.83 -1.31
N LEU A 52 3.38 -3.58 -0.89
CA LEU A 52 4.59 -2.79 -1.07
C LEU A 52 5.30 -2.61 0.28
N ARG A 53 6.60 -2.84 0.33
CA ARG A 53 7.45 -2.58 1.48
C ARG A 53 8.16 -1.25 1.30
N VAL A 54 8.00 -0.33 2.26
CA VAL A 54 8.69 0.96 2.25
C VAL A 54 10.05 0.80 2.92
N ALA A 55 11.11 1.30 2.29
CA ALA A 55 12.46 1.31 2.86
C ALA A 55 12.74 2.59 3.66
N GLY A 56 13.68 2.53 4.61
CA GLY A 56 14.24 3.72 5.28
C GLY A 56 13.30 4.45 6.25
N ALA A 57 13.46 5.78 6.37
CA ALA A 57 12.72 6.62 7.32
C ALA A 57 11.20 6.66 7.08
N GLY A 58 10.74 6.27 5.88
CA GLY A 58 9.34 6.05 5.55
C GLY A 58 8.74 4.78 6.15
N ALA A 59 9.46 4.02 6.97
CA ALA A 59 8.94 2.82 7.62
C ALA A 59 7.93 3.14 8.75
N LYS A 60 8.07 4.29 9.45
CA LYS A 60 7.19 4.70 10.57
C LYS A 60 5.86 5.28 10.10
N LEU A 61 5.16 4.56 9.22
CA LEU A 61 3.85 4.96 8.74
C LEU A 61 2.78 4.44 9.69
N ARG A 62 1.86 5.33 10.09
CA ARG A 62 0.74 4.93 10.93
C ARG A 62 -0.24 4.10 10.10
N ALA A 63 -0.41 2.84 10.49
CA ALA A 63 -1.39 1.96 9.88
C ALA A 63 -2.82 2.48 10.07
N ALA A 64 -3.65 2.28 9.05
CA ALA A 64 -5.07 2.54 9.15
C ALA A 64 -5.72 1.59 10.17
N PRO A 65 -6.70 2.06 10.97
CA PRO A 65 -7.48 1.16 11.81
C PRO A 65 -8.25 0.18 10.92
N LYS A 66 -8.34 -1.07 11.36
CA LYS A 66 -9.09 -2.12 10.66
C LYS A 66 -10.38 -2.39 11.41
N ALA A 67 -11.46 -2.58 10.67
CA ALA A 67 -12.75 -3.01 11.17
C ALA A 67 -13.09 -4.39 10.61
N ASP A 68 -14.03 -5.10 11.25
CA ASP A 68 -14.53 -6.37 10.77
C ASP A 68 -15.48 -6.17 9.58
N SER A 69 -15.07 -6.64 8.41
CA SER A 69 -15.87 -6.53 7.18
C SER A 69 -17.16 -7.37 7.23
N SER A 70 -17.22 -8.41 8.06
CA SER A 70 -18.42 -9.25 8.19
C SER A 70 -19.57 -8.57 8.95
N SER A 71 -19.26 -7.51 9.71
CA SER A 71 -20.25 -6.70 10.44
C SER A 71 -20.92 -5.62 9.59
N LEU A 72 -20.47 -5.43 8.34
CA LEU A 72 -21.01 -4.43 7.43
C LEU A 72 -22.46 -4.75 7.05
N ARG A 73 -23.24 -3.70 6.78
CA ARG A 73 -24.61 -3.81 6.26
C ARG A 73 -24.75 -2.96 5.01
N VAL A 74 -25.67 -3.36 4.14
CA VAL A 74 -26.13 -2.51 3.04
C VAL A 74 -26.86 -1.31 3.64
N GLY A 75 -26.60 -0.12 3.09
CA GLY A 75 -27.19 1.15 3.51
C GLY A 75 -28.67 1.27 3.19
#